data_AF-W8CVY3-F1
#
_entry.id   AF-W8CVY3-F1
#
_cell.length_a   1.000
_cell.length_b   1.000
_cell.length_c   1.000
_cell.angle_alpha   90.00
_cell.angle_beta   90.00
_cell.angle_gamma   90.00
#
_symmetry.space_group_name_H-M   'P 1'
#
loop_
_entity.id
_entity.type
_entity.pdbx_description
1 polymer ?
#
loop_
_entity_poly.entity_id
_entity_poly.type
_entity_poly.pdbx_seq_one_letter_code
_entity_poly.pdbx_strand_id
1 'polypeptide(L)'
;FYLFFESSLIPTLFLILGWGYQPERLQAGVYLLFYTLLVSLPMLVGIFYLYKNLTSMNFYLLGNYSFDYTLLYLSLILAFLVKMPMFLVHLWLPSAHVEAPVSGSMILAGIMLKLGGYGLLRVFSFLQLSGVKYNYIWVSISLVGGVLVSLVCLRQTDLSALIAYSSVAHMGIVLGGLMTLSYWGLCGSYSWMIAHGL
;
A
#
# COMPACT_ATOMS: atom_id res chain seq x y z
N PHE A 1 -15.16 2.45 -3.20
CA PHE A 1 -13.79 1.98 -2.93
C PHE A 1 -13.18 2.69 -1.73
N TYR A 2 -12.99 4.01 -1.77
CA TYR A 2 -12.36 4.77 -0.68
C TYR A 2 -12.98 4.53 0.71
N LEU A 3 -14.31 4.59 0.84
CA LEU A 3 -14.98 4.34 2.11
C LEU A 3 -14.64 2.97 2.72
N PHE A 4 -14.65 1.91 1.90
CA PHE A 4 -14.28 0.56 2.35
C PHE A 4 -12.77 0.42 2.61
N PHE A 5 -11.96 1.15 1.84
CA PHE A 5 -10.52 1.20 2.03
C PHE A 5 -10.16 1.85 3.38
N GLU A 6 -10.84 2.91 3.79
CA GLU A 6 -10.64 3.51 5.12
C GLU A 6 -11.33 2.71 6.22
N SER A 7 -12.54 2.20 5.98
CA SER A 7 -13.26 1.44 6.99
C SER A 7 -12.54 0.15 7.37
N SER A 8 -11.71 -0.43 6.49
CA SER A 8 -10.91 -1.61 6.83
C SER A 8 -9.90 -1.35 7.95
N LEU A 9 -9.50 -0.09 8.18
CA LEU A 9 -8.59 0.28 9.27
C LEU A 9 -9.24 0.11 10.65
N ILE A 10 -10.55 0.32 10.74
CA ILE A 10 -11.28 0.28 12.01
C ILE A 10 -11.23 -1.13 12.63
N PRO A 11 -11.59 -2.23 11.92
CA PRO A 11 -11.43 -3.59 12.44
C PRO A 11 -9.98 -3.93 12.79
N THR A 12 -9.00 -3.49 11.98
CA THR A 12 -7.58 -3.78 12.27
C THR A 12 -7.11 -3.09 13.54
N LEU A 13 -7.57 -1.86 13.80
CA LEU A 13 -7.26 -1.15 15.03
C LEU A 13 -7.88 -1.81 16.26
N PHE A 14 -9.13 -2.26 16.15
CA PHE A 14 -9.76 -3.03 17.23
C PHE A 14 -9.00 -4.33 17.54
N LEU A 15 -8.47 -5.00 16.51
CA LEU A 15 -7.67 -6.21 16.69
C LEU A 15 -6.35 -5.94 17.43
N ILE A 16 -5.63 -4.87 17.02
CA ILE A 16 -4.33 -4.50 17.61
C ILE A 16 -4.51 -4.00 19.06
N LEU A 17 -5.43 -3.06 19.27
CA LEU A 17 -5.62 -2.42 20.58
C LEU A 17 -6.34 -3.34 21.59
N GLY A 18 -7.26 -4.18 21.11
CA GLY A 18 -8.03 -5.09 21.96
C GLY A 18 -7.22 -6.29 22.44
N TRP A 19 -6.65 -7.04 21.49
CA TRP A 19 -6.04 -8.36 21.74
C TRP A 19 -4.52 -8.41 21.58
N GLY A 20 -3.84 -7.26 21.38
CA GLY A 20 -2.37 -7.21 21.41
C GLY A 20 -1.81 -7.44 22.83
N TYR A 21 -0.69 -8.15 22.93
CA TYR A 21 -0.15 -8.60 24.23
C TYR A 21 0.71 -7.54 24.95
N GLN A 22 1.45 -6.72 24.20
CA GLN A 22 2.45 -5.80 24.74
C GLN A 22 1.85 -4.40 24.97
N PRO A 23 2.40 -3.62 25.93
CA PRO A 23 1.94 -2.25 26.20
C PRO A 23 2.20 -1.29 25.02
N GLU A 24 3.20 -1.58 24.19
CA GLU A 24 3.56 -0.79 23.01
C GLU A 24 2.45 -0.76 21.93
N ARG A 25 1.46 -1.67 22.02
CA ARG A 25 0.27 -1.76 21.13
C ARG A 25 -0.47 -0.45 20.88
N LEU A 26 -0.51 0.42 21.89
CA LEU A 26 -1.12 1.74 21.76
C LEU A 26 -0.33 2.61 20.78
N GLN A 27 0.99 2.56 20.86
CA GLN A 27 1.89 3.33 20.02
C GLN A 27 1.87 2.84 18.57
N ALA A 28 1.92 1.52 18.30
CA ALA A 28 1.82 1.05 16.91
C ALA A 28 0.42 1.25 16.32
N GLY A 29 -0.64 1.12 17.12
CA GLY A 29 -2.00 1.45 16.67
C GLY A 29 -2.12 2.92 16.24
N VAL A 30 -1.51 3.83 17.01
CA VAL A 30 -1.43 5.25 16.69
C VAL A 30 -0.59 5.49 15.42
N TYR A 31 0.56 4.83 15.27
CA TYR A 31 1.35 4.93 14.04
C TYR A 31 0.55 4.46 12.82
N LEU A 32 -0.04 3.27 12.84
CA LEU A 32 -0.81 2.74 11.73
C LEU A 32 -1.94 3.72 11.31
N LEU A 33 -2.68 4.26 12.28
CA LEU A 33 -3.77 5.20 12.02
C LEU A 33 -3.26 6.51 11.38
N PHE A 34 -2.25 7.15 11.96
CA PHE A 34 -1.80 8.45 11.45
C PHE A 34 -1.10 8.36 10.10
N TYR A 35 -0.27 7.33 9.90
CA TYR A 35 0.41 7.13 8.61
C TYR A 35 -0.61 6.92 7.48
N THR A 36 -1.65 6.11 7.72
CA THR A 36 -2.63 5.80 6.67
C THR A 36 -3.66 6.91 6.45
N LEU A 37 -4.19 7.53 7.51
CA LEU A 37 -5.20 8.59 7.39
C LEU A 37 -4.66 9.87 6.76
N LEU A 38 -3.47 10.33 7.17
CA LEU A 38 -2.92 11.60 6.67
C LEU A 38 -2.73 11.56 5.15
N VAL A 39 -2.36 10.39 4.62
CA VAL A 39 -2.10 10.23 3.19
C VAL A 39 -3.34 9.83 2.41
N SER A 40 -4.36 9.27 3.06
CA SER A 40 -5.65 8.98 2.41
C SER A 40 -6.53 10.22 2.22
N LEU A 41 -6.37 11.27 3.04
CA LEU A 41 -7.12 12.53 2.86
C LEU A 41 -6.83 13.24 1.52
N PRO A 42 -5.58 13.40 1.06
CA PRO A 42 -5.28 13.87 -0.30
C PRO A 42 -5.97 13.06 -1.40
N MET A 43 -6.06 11.75 -1.24
CA MET A 43 -6.75 10.88 -2.19
C MET A 43 -8.25 11.18 -2.25
N LEU A 44 -8.90 11.47 -1.12
CA LEU A 44 -10.31 11.88 -1.09
C LEU A 44 -10.54 13.18 -1.87
N VAL A 45 -9.63 14.16 -1.74
CA VAL A 45 -9.69 15.40 -2.50
C VAL A 45 -9.55 15.13 -4.01
N GLY A 46 -8.62 14.25 -4.39
CA GLY A 46 -8.45 13.81 -5.79
C GLY A 46 -9.70 13.12 -6.36
N ILE A 47 -10.38 12.32 -5.54
CA ILE A 47 -11.66 11.66 -5.88
C ILE A 47 -12.76 12.71 -6.14
N PHE A 48 -12.91 13.72 -5.28
CA PHE A 48 -13.90 14.79 -5.52
C PHE A 48 -13.58 15.62 -6.76
N TYR A 49 -12.30 15.84 -7.06
CA TYR A 49 -11.90 16.50 -8.30
C TYR A 49 -12.29 15.69 -9.55
N LEU A 50 -12.06 14.37 -9.53
CA LEU A 50 -12.51 13.48 -10.61
C LEU A 50 -14.03 13.52 -10.78
N TYR A 51 -14.77 13.50 -9.68
CA TYR A 51 -16.22 13.57 -9.71
C TYR A 51 -16.72 14.86 -10.36
N LYS A 52 -16.09 15.99 -10.05
CA LYS A 52 -16.46 17.28 -10.64
C LYS A 52 -16.28 17.32 -12.15
N ASN A 53 -15.24 16.65 -12.67
CA ASN A 53 -14.91 16.68 -14.09
C ASN A 53 -15.70 15.67 -14.92
N LEU A 54 -15.88 14.45 -14.42
CA LEU A 54 -16.48 13.34 -15.16
C LEU A 54 -17.91 13.02 -14.75
N THR A 55 -18.41 13.61 -13.67
CA THR A 55 -19.73 13.36 -13.05
C THR A 55 -20.01 11.91 -12.64
N SER A 56 -19.04 11.01 -12.86
CA SER A 56 -19.16 9.57 -12.58
C SER A 56 -17.91 9.05 -11.87
N MET A 57 -18.14 8.10 -10.97
CA MET A 57 -17.09 7.45 -10.15
C MET A 57 -16.90 5.97 -10.49
N ASN A 58 -17.56 5.51 -11.56
CA ASN A 58 -17.47 4.12 -12.00
C ASN A 58 -16.13 3.89 -12.69
N PHE A 59 -15.32 2.96 -12.16
CA PHE A 59 -14.00 2.64 -12.73
C PHE A 59 -14.04 2.28 -14.21
N TYR A 60 -15.12 1.62 -14.66
CA TYR A 60 -15.28 1.26 -16.07
C TYR A 60 -15.39 2.50 -16.97
N LEU A 61 -16.14 3.52 -16.55
CA LEU A 61 -16.27 4.77 -17.31
C LEU A 61 -14.98 5.60 -17.22
N LEU A 62 -14.35 5.62 -16.04
CA LEU A 62 -13.08 6.31 -15.80
C LEU A 62 -11.95 5.76 -16.68
N GLY A 63 -11.90 4.45 -16.92
CA GLY A 63 -10.83 3.79 -17.70
C GLY A 63 -10.73 4.25 -19.16
N ASN A 64 -11.77 4.88 -19.71
CA ASN A 64 -11.74 5.44 -21.06
C ASN A 64 -11.07 6.81 -21.12
N TYR A 65 -10.83 7.45 -19.98
CA TYR A 65 -10.18 8.76 -19.90
C TYR A 65 -8.72 8.62 -19.47
N SER A 66 -7.86 9.43 -20.08
CA SER A 66 -6.45 9.50 -19.73
C SER A 66 -6.10 10.87 -19.17
N PHE A 67 -5.84 10.93 -17.86
CA PHE A 67 -5.49 12.18 -17.18
C PHE A 67 -3.96 12.39 -17.15
N ASP A 68 -3.55 13.65 -17.33
CA ASP A 68 -2.13 14.06 -17.34
C ASP A 68 -1.82 15.14 -16.27
N TYR A 69 -2.64 15.20 -15.22
CA TYR A 69 -2.46 16.16 -14.12
C TYR A 69 -1.53 15.59 -13.05
N THR A 70 -0.40 16.25 -12.83
CA THR A 70 0.64 15.84 -11.87
C THR A 70 0.14 15.79 -10.42
N LEU A 71 -0.61 16.81 -10.00
CA LEU A 71 -1.19 16.89 -8.66
C LEU A 71 -2.20 15.77 -8.42
N LEU A 72 -3.02 15.48 -9.43
CA LEU A 72 -4.00 14.38 -9.38
C LEU A 72 -3.28 13.04 -9.22
N TYR A 73 -2.25 12.81 -10.02
CA TYR A 73 -1.42 11.61 -9.96
C TYR A 73 -0.83 11.40 -8.55
N LEU A 74 -0.19 12.43 -7.98
CA LEU A 74 0.37 12.34 -6.63
C LEU A 74 -0.72 12.08 -5.57
N SER A 75 -1.83 12.83 -5.63
CA SER A 75 -2.90 12.71 -4.65
C SER A 75 -3.52 11.30 -4.61
N LEU A 76 -3.66 10.66 -5.77
CA LEU A 76 -4.26 9.33 -5.88
C LEU A 76 -3.27 8.22 -5.53
N ILE A 77 -1.99 8.35 -5.87
CA ILE A 77 -1.00 7.27 -5.70
C ILE A 77 -0.42 7.22 -4.28
N LEU A 78 -0.21 8.36 -3.64
CA LEU A 78 0.45 8.42 -2.33
C LEU A 78 -0.24 7.54 -1.28
N ALA A 79 -1.58 7.54 -1.23
CA ALA A 79 -2.34 6.73 -0.28
C ALA A 79 -2.07 5.23 -0.44
N PHE A 80 -1.88 4.77 -1.68
CA PHE A 80 -1.55 3.37 -1.94
C PHE A 80 -0.10 3.04 -1.63
N LEU A 81 0.85 3.97 -1.84
CA LEU A 81 2.26 3.80 -1.49
C LEU A 81 2.52 3.71 0.01
N VAL A 82 1.60 4.19 0.84
CA VAL A 82 1.70 4.02 2.30
C VAL A 82 1.14 2.68 2.73
N LYS A 83 -0.01 2.24 2.18
CA LYS A 83 -0.58 0.93 2.50
C LYS A 83 0.21 -0.24 1.90
N MET A 84 0.78 -0.06 0.71
CA MET A 84 1.82 -0.94 0.16
C MET A 84 3.16 -0.35 0.61
N PRO A 85 3.72 -0.80 1.73
CA PRO A 85 4.82 -0.12 2.41
C PRO A 85 6.01 0.05 1.48
N MET A 86 6.19 1.27 0.99
CA MET A 86 7.41 1.68 0.33
C MET A 86 8.51 1.90 1.37
N PHE A 87 9.77 1.72 0.99
CA PHE A 87 10.94 1.78 1.88
C PHE A 87 11.05 3.04 2.76
N LEU A 88 10.42 4.17 2.42
CA LEU A 88 10.43 5.35 3.29
C LEU A 88 9.35 5.31 4.38
N VAL A 89 8.26 4.61 4.13
CA VAL A 89 7.05 4.63 4.96
C VAL A 89 6.74 3.24 5.53
N HIS A 90 7.74 2.36 5.59
CA HIS A 90 7.53 0.95 5.98
C HIS A 90 7.48 0.72 7.49
N LEU A 91 7.92 1.67 8.31
CA LEU A 91 8.14 1.47 9.76
C LEU A 91 6.87 1.13 10.56
N TRP A 92 5.69 1.53 10.07
CA TRP A 92 4.42 1.18 10.71
C TRP A 92 4.12 -0.33 10.61
N LEU A 93 4.68 -1.03 9.63
CA LEU A 93 4.38 -2.45 9.41
C LEU A 93 5.09 -3.36 10.42
N PRO A 94 6.43 -3.27 10.63
CA PRO A 94 7.10 -4.08 11.65
C PRO A 94 6.54 -3.88 13.05
N SER A 95 6.23 -2.64 13.43
CA SER A 95 5.63 -2.33 14.74
C SER A 95 4.23 -2.95 14.86
N ALA A 96 3.36 -2.79 13.85
CA ALA A 96 2.03 -3.39 13.86
C ALA A 96 2.06 -4.93 13.90
N HIS A 97 3.03 -5.57 13.23
CA HIS A 97 3.14 -7.03 13.20
C HIS A 97 3.64 -7.65 14.50
N VAL A 98 4.57 -6.98 15.19
CA VAL A 98 5.12 -7.47 16.46
C VAL A 98 4.07 -7.42 17.58
N GLU A 99 3.20 -6.40 17.55
CA GLU A 99 2.26 -6.13 18.64
C GLU A 99 0.86 -6.72 18.43
N ALA A 100 0.50 -7.06 17.19
CA ALA A 100 -0.78 -7.67 16.86
C ALA A 100 -0.89 -9.14 17.33
N PRO A 101 -2.10 -9.63 17.67
CA PRO A 101 -2.33 -11.07 17.83
C PRO A 101 -2.11 -11.81 16.49
N VAL A 102 -1.91 -13.13 16.54
CA VAL A 102 -1.65 -13.97 15.35
C VAL A 102 -2.73 -13.81 14.26
N SER A 103 -4.00 -13.67 14.65
CA SER A 103 -5.10 -13.41 13.72
C SER A 103 -4.99 -12.02 13.06
N GLY A 104 -4.59 -11.01 13.83
CA GLY A 104 -4.38 -9.65 13.35
C GLY A 104 -3.22 -9.56 12.38
N SER A 105 -2.09 -10.21 12.70
CA SER A 105 -0.91 -10.24 11.81
C SER A 105 -1.23 -10.95 10.49
N MET A 106 -2.02 -12.02 10.50
CA MET A 106 -2.46 -12.70 9.27
C MET A 106 -3.37 -11.80 8.40
N ILE A 107 -4.31 -11.06 8.99
CA ILE A 107 -5.18 -10.13 8.25
C ILE A 107 -4.37 -8.97 7.67
N LEU A 108 -3.41 -8.44 8.43
CA LEU A 108 -2.55 -7.35 7.99
C LEU A 108 -1.72 -7.77 6.77
N ALA A 109 -0.99 -8.89 6.88
CA ALA A 109 -0.18 -9.41 5.80
C ALA A 109 -1.04 -9.85 4.61
N GLY A 110 -2.10 -10.61 4.86
CA GLY A 110 -2.91 -11.26 3.81
C GLY A 110 -3.77 -10.29 3.01
N ILE A 111 -4.41 -9.31 3.65
CA ILE A 111 -5.45 -8.49 3.02
C ILE A 111 -5.04 -7.02 2.95
N MET A 112 -4.54 -6.44 4.04
CA MET A 112 -4.38 -4.99 4.14
C MET A 112 -3.37 -4.44 3.13
N LEU A 113 -2.23 -5.12 2.97
CA LEU A 113 -1.23 -4.76 1.96
C LEU A 113 -1.81 -4.88 0.54
N LYS A 114 -2.53 -5.97 0.27
CA LYS A 114 -3.09 -6.29 -1.05
C LYS A 114 -4.16 -5.28 -1.48
N LEU A 115 -4.90 -4.70 -0.54
CA LEU A 115 -5.84 -3.61 -0.84
C LEU A 115 -5.15 -2.39 -1.46
N GLY A 116 -3.91 -2.10 -1.05
CA GLY A 116 -3.10 -1.03 -1.65
C GLY A 116 -2.69 -1.37 -3.08
N GLY A 117 -2.19 -2.58 -3.32
CA GLY A 117 -1.82 -3.06 -4.67
C GLY A 117 -3.00 -3.13 -5.64
N TYR A 118 -4.15 -3.63 -5.16
CA TYR A 118 -5.39 -3.62 -5.93
C TYR A 118 -5.87 -2.21 -6.27
N GLY A 119 -5.74 -1.26 -5.32
CA GLY A 119 -6.02 0.14 -5.56
C GLY A 119 -5.18 0.74 -6.68
N LEU A 120 -3.86 0.49 -6.67
CA LEU A 120 -2.95 0.91 -7.74
C LEU A 120 -3.35 0.32 -9.10
N LEU A 121 -3.66 -0.98 -9.16
CA LEU A 121 -4.11 -1.64 -10.39
C LEU A 121 -5.34 -0.95 -11.00
N ARG A 122 -6.31 -0.57 -10.17
CA ARG A 122 -7.52 0.12 -10.66
C ARG A 122 -7.23 1.55 -11.10
N VAL A 123 -6.39 2.27 -10.36
CA VAL A 123 -6.08 3.68 -10.65
C VAL A 123 -5.21 3.85 -11.90
N PHE A 124 -4.32 2.89 -12.19
CA PHE A 124 -3.50 2.97 -13.41
C PHE A 124 -4.29 2.89 -14.71
N SER A 125 -5.51 2.35 -14.70
CA SER A 125 -6.37 2.31 -15.90
C SER A 125 -6.62 3.69 -16.50
N PHE A 126 -6.70 4.75 -15.69
CA PHE A 126 -6.98 6.12 -16.15
C PHE A 126 -5.81 7.10 -15.92
N LEU A 127 -4.75 6.68 -15.20
CA LEU A 127 -3.53 7.48 -14.96
C LEU A 127 -2.34 7.10 -15.86
N GLN A 128 -2.55 6.30 -16.91
CA GLN A 128 -1.46 5.73 -17.72
C GLN A 128 -0.48 6.79 -18.26
N LEU A 129 -0.97 7.93 -18.78
CA LEU A 129 -0.13 9.02 -19.31
C LEU A 129 0.81 9.59 -18.25
N SER A 130 0.25 9.98 -17.09
CA SER A 130 1.03 10.46 -15.96
C SER A 130 1.97 9.39 -15.39
N GLY A 131 1.55 8.12 -15.41
CA GLY A 131 2.35 6.99 -14.96
C GLY A 131 3.64 6.82 -15.77
N VAL A 132 3.57 6.90 -17.09
CA VAL A 132 4.76 6.81 -17.95
C VAL A 132 5.78 7.91 -17.62
N LYS A 133 5.32 9.10 -17.24
CA LYS A 133 6.20 10.23 -16.92
C LYS A 133 6.86 10.11 -15.54
N TYR A 134 6.16 9.63 -14.53
CA TYR A 134 6.62 9.73 -13.13
C TYR A 134 6.98 8.39 -12.47
N ASN A 135 6.50 7.26 -12.99
CA ASN A 135 6.65 5.97 -12.32
C ASN A 135 8.12 5.53 -12.13
N TYR A 136 9.06 6.01 -12.96
CA TYR A 136 10.48 5.66 -12.83
C TYR A 136 11.06 6.04 -11.45
N ILE A 137 10.54 7.10 -10.82
CA ILE A 137 10.95 7.53 -9.48
C ILE A 137 10.57 6.48 -8.44
N TRP A 138 9.35 5.93 -8.54
CA TRP A 138 8.88 4.93 -7.59
C TRP A 138 9.57 3.58 -7.80
N VAL A 139 9.88 3.23 -9.05
CA VAL A 139 10.64 2.00 -9.38
C VAL A 139 12.05 2.04 -8.76
N SER A 140 12.75 3.17 -8.85
CA SER A 140 14.09 3.27 -8.28
C SER A 140 14.07 3.14 -6.76
N ILE A 141 13.13 3.81 -6.09
CA ILE A 141 12.97 3.73 -4.63
C ILE A 141 12.59 2.31 -4.20
N SER A 142 11.71 1.62 -4.93
CA SER A 142 11.28 0.27 -4.57
C SER A 142 12.40 -0.77 -4.72
N LEU A 143 13.22 -0.66 -5.77
CA LEU A 143 14.32 -1.59 -6.01
C LEU A 143 15.45 -1.39 -4.99
N VAL A 144 15.88 -0.14 -4.78
CA VAL A 144 16.92 0.18 -3.77
C VAL A 144 16.42 -0.20 -2.37
N GLY A 145 15.18 0.15 -2.07
CA GLY A 145 14.55 -0.18 -0.80
C GLY A 145 14.42 -1.68 -0.55
N GLY A 146 14.04 -2.46 -1.56
CA GLY A 146 13.96 -3.92 -1.44
C GLY A 146 15.30 -4.58 -1.09
N VAL A 147 16.41 -4.07 -1.65
CA VAL A 147 17.76 -4.54 -1.32
C VAL A 147 18.17 -4.14 0.10
N LEU A 148 17.85 -2.91 0.52
CA LEU A 148 18.20 -2.47 1.88
C LEU A 148 17.42 -3.23 2.95
N VAL A 149 16.12 -3.47 2.73
CA VAL A 149 15.29 -4.23 3.67
C VAL A 149 15.73 -5.69 3.76
N SER A 150 16.13 -6.31 2.65
CA SER A 150 16.63 -7.70 2.69
C SER A 150 17.93 -7.82 3.48
N LEU A 151 18.82 -6.82 3.43
CA LEU A 151 19.99 -6.75 4.30
C LEU A 151 19.62 -6.58 5.78
N VAL A 152 18.60 -5.77 6.09
CA VAL A 152 18.08 -5.63 7.46
C VAL A 152 17.50 -6.96 7.98
N CYS A 153 16.81 -7.73 7.12
CA CYS A 153 16.28 -9.04 7.50
C CYS A 153 17.35 -10.00 8.01
N LEU A 154 18.57 -9.97 7.45
CA LEU A 154 19.67 -10.84 7.88
C LEU A 154 20.13 -10.56 9.32
N ARG A 155 19.89 -9.36 9.84
CA ARG A 155 20.29 -8.95 11.20
C ARG A 155 19.16 -9.11 12.23
N GLN A 156 17.94 -9.39 11.80
CA GLN A 156 16.79 -9.36 12.70
C GLN A 156 16.75 -10.62 13.58
N THR A 157 16.67 -10.42 14.89
CA THR A 157 16.57 -11.52 15.88
C THR A 157 15.13 -11.98 16.09
N ASP A 158 14.17 -11.07 15.99
CA ASP A 158 12.75 -11.37 16.26
C ASP A 158 12.06 -11.94 15.02
N LEU A 159 11.45 -13.11 15.15
CA LEU A 159 10.79 -13.81 14.03
C LEU A 159 9.61 -13.01 13.45
N SER A 160 8.79 -12.38 14.29
CA SER A 160 7.65 -11.56 13.83
C SER A 160 8.11 -10.36 13.02
N ALA A 161 9.17 -9.68 13.47
CA ALA A 161 9.78 -8.57 12.75
C ALA A 161 10.49 -9.04 11.46
N LEU A 162 11.14 -10.22 11.48
CA LEU A 162 11.76 -10.79 10.29
C LEU A 162 10.74 -11.06 9.18
N ILE A 163 9.57 -11.61 9.53
CA ILE A 163 8.44 -11.82 8.59
C ILE A 163 7.89 -10.47 8.09
N ALA A 164 7.80 -9.47 8.97
CA ALA A 164 7.38 -8.13 8.58
C ALA A 164 8.33 -7.49 7.56
N TYR A 165 9.65 -7.52 7.80
CA TYR A 165 10.62 -6.95 6.87
C TYR A 165 10.68 -7.74 5.55
N SER A 166 10.61 -9.07 5.58
CA SER A 166 10.53 -9.85 4.33
C SER A 166 9.28 -9.48 3.51
N SER A 167 8.16 -9.19 4.18
CA SER A 167 6.95 -8.74 3.49
C SER A 167 7.08 -7.38 2.81
N VAL A 168 7.81 -6.44 3.43
CA VAL A 168 8.13 -5.15 2.82
C VAL A 168 9.03 -5.35 1.59
N ALA A 169 10.01 -6.25 1.66
CA ALA A 169 10.89 -6.55 0.52
C ALA A 169 10.11 -7.16 -0.66
N HIS A 170 9.25 -8.16 -0.41
CA HIS A 170 8.43 -8.78 -1.44
C HIS A 170 7.42 -7.78 -2.06
N MET A 171 6.76 -6.97 -1.24
CA MET A 171 5.83 -5.95 -1.74
C MET A 171 6.55 -4.82 -2.48
N GLY A 172 7.81 -4.53 -2.16
CA GLY A 172 8.65 -3.62 -2.93
C GLY A 172 8.88 -4.11 -4.37
N ILE A 173 9.09 -5.41 -4.58
CA ILE A 173 9.22 -6.01 -5.92
C ILE A 173 7.89 -5.91 -6.67
N VAL A 174 6.77 -6.21 -5.99
CA VAL A 174 5.41 -6.06 -6.55
C VAL A 174 5.17 -4.62 -7.00
N LEU A 175 5.54 -3.63 -6.19
CA LEU A 175 5.42 -2.22 -6.53
C LEU A 175 6.23 -1.87 -7.78
N GLY A 176 7.49 -2.31 -7.85
CA GLY A 176 8.34 -2.11 -9.02
C GLY A 176 7.71 -2.67 -10.29
N GLY A 177 7.17 -3.90 -10.22
CA GLY A 177 6.46 -4.54 -11.32
C GLY A 177 5.21 -3.78 -11.78
N LEU A 178 4.36 -3.35 -10.84
CA LEU A 178 3.15 -2.56 -11.12
C LEU A 178 3.48 -1.23 -11.81
N MET A 179 4.53 -0.56 -11.34
CA MET A 179 4.93 0.77 -11.82
C MET A 179 5.49 0.74 -13.26
N THR A 180 5.94 -0.42 -13.77
CA THR A 180 6.39 -0.53 -15.18
C THR A 180 5.25 -0.42 -16.20
N LEU A 181 3.98 -0.58 -15.78
CA LEU A 181 2.80 -0.58 -16.66
C LEU A 181 2.87 -1.60 -17.83
N SER A 182 3.76 -2.59 -17.75
CA SER A 182 3.86 -3.66 -18.73
C SER A 182 2.86 -4.78 -18.41
N TYR A 183 2.34 -5.47 -19.44
CA TYR A 183 1.41 -6.58 -19.24
C TYR A 183 2.02 -7.69 -18.37
N TRP A 184 3.28 -8.05 -18.62
CA TRP A 184 4.02 -9.03 -17.82
C TRP A 184 4.22 -8.57 -16.37
N GLY A 185 4.53 -7.29 -16.16
CA GLY A 185 4.65 -6.71 -14.83
C GLY A 185 3.34 -6.74 -14.04
N LEU A 186 2.21 -6.44 -14.69
CA LEU A 186 0.88 -6.51 -14.08
C LEU A 186 0.49 -7.95 -13.73
N CYS A 187 0.68 -8.92 -14.64
CA CYS A 187 0.37 -10.32 -14.38
C CYS A 187 1.26 -10.91 -13.28
N GLY A 188 2.57 -10.60 -13.30
CA GLY A 188 3.53 -11.06 -12.30
C GLY A 188 3.32 -10.46 -10.93
N SER A 189 3.02 -9.16 -10.85
CA SER A 189 2.68 -8.51 -9.57
C SER A 189 1.40 -9.06 -8.97
N TYR A 190 0.38 -9.35 -9.79
CA TYR A 190 -0.86 -9.96 -9.33
C TYR A 190 -0.65 -11.37 -8.77
N SER A 191 0.09 -12.24 -9.48
CA SER A 191 0.37 -13.59 -8.99
C SER A 191 1.24 -13.57 -7.73
N TRP A 192 2.22 -12.68 -7.65
CA TRP A 192 3.09 -12.54 -6.47
C TRP A 192 2.34 -12.01 -5.24
N MET A 193 1.37 -11.10 -5.41
CA MET A 193 0.52 -10.65 -4.30
C MET A 193 -0.29 -11.80 -3.70
N ILE A 194 -0.81 -12.71 -4.54
CA ILE A 194 -1.54 -13.88 -4.06
C ILE A 194 -0.59 -14.86 -3.36
N ALA A 195 0.55 -15.17 -4.00
CA ALA A 195 1.55 -16.09 -3.46
C ALA A 195 2.09 -15.64 -2.10
N HIS A 196 2.30 -14.34 -1.91
CA HIS A 196 2.71 -13.77 -0.63
C HIS A 196 1.57 -13.76 0.41
N GLY A 197 0.31 -13.75 -0.02
CA GLY A 197 -0.83 -13.76 0.89
C GLY A 197 -1.09 -15.11 1.55
N LEU A 198 -0.65 -16.19 0.91
CA LEU A 198 -0.75 -17.57 1.37
C LEU A 198 0.47 -17.94 2.21
#